data_AF-A0A0F8E771-F1
#
_entry.id   AF-A0A0F8E771-F1
#
_cell.length_a   1.000
_cell.length_b   1.000
_cell.length_c   1.000
_cell.angle_alpha   90.00
_cell.angle_beta   90.00
_cell.angle_gamma   90.00
#
_symmetry.space_group_name_H-M   'P 1'
#
loop_
_entity.id
_entity.type
_entity.pdbx_description
1 polymer ?
#
loop_
_entity_poly.entity_id
_entity_poly.type
_entity_poly.pdbx_seq_one_letter_code
_entity_poly.pdbx_strand_id
1 'polypeptide(L)'
;GALHLTSTHLKSVLSANNHYNAANFSGCFPAGRKCTVNMYNNDLTSLDISNDPGLLYLNASRNSLNQTAVDVVLQTLDSYNTNGGDLDLTGNAAPSTTGIAHANNLTARGWKVQS
;
A
#
# COMPACT_ATOMS: atom_id res chain seq x y z
N GLY A 1 1.92 -4.57 -17.53
CA GLY A 1 2.01 -3.12 -17.85
C GLY A 1 1.96 -2.30 -16.57
N ALA A 2 2.15 -0.99 -16.62
CA ALA A 2 2.03 -0.14 -15.42
C ALA A 2 0.62 0.45 -15.30
N LEU A 3 0.01 0.37 -14.11
CA LEU A 3 -1.22 1.09 -13.78
C LEU A 3 -0.84 2.46 -13.25
N HIS A 4 -1.23 3.52 -13.97
CA HIS A 4 -1.00 4.90 -13.53
C HIS A 4 -2.33 5.64 -13.50
N LEU A 5 -2.67 6.17 -12.33
CA LEU A 5 -3.88 6.98 -12.13
C LEU A 5 -3.46 8.40 -11.74
N THR A 6 -4.27 9.38 -12.14
CA THR A 6 -4.00 10.81 -11.90
C THR A 6 -5.16 11.52 -11.21
N SER A 7 -6.27 10.81 -10.96
CA SER A 7 -7.46 11.40 -10.36
C SER A 7 -7.33 11.49 -8.85
N THR A 8 -7.51 12.71 -8.33
CA THR A 8 -7.53 13.01 -6.89
C THR A 8 -8.90 12.77 -6.23
N HIS A 9 -9.89 12.33 -7.01
CA HIS A 9 -11.29 12.15 -6.57
C HIS A 9 -11.68 10.68 -6.40
N LEU A 10 -10.74 9.76 -6.62
CA LEU A 10 -11.00 8.33 -6.45
C LEU A 10 -11.28 8.02 -4.97
N LYS A 11 -12.19 7.07 -4.77
CA LYS A 11 -12.46 6.44 -3.47
C LYS A 11 -12.02 4.99 -3.44
N SER A 12 -12.05 4.32 -4.59
CA SER A 12 -11.71 2.92 -4.70
C SER A 12 -11.02 2.62 -6.01
N VAL A 13 -9.99 1.79 -5.96
CA VAL A 13 -9.35 1.15 -7.12
C VAL A 13 -9.40 -0.36 -6.91
N LEU A 14 -10.10 -1.06 -7.80
CA LEU A 14 -10.29 -2.51 -7.75
C LEU A 14 -9.67 -3.14 -8.99
N SER A 15 -8.38 -3.50 -8.89
CA SER A 15 -7.56 -3.99 -10.01
C SER A 15 -6.90 -5.33 -9.70
N ALA A 16 -7.55 -6.14 -8.87
CA ALA A 16 -7.10 -7.47 -8.49
C ALA A 16 -7.08 -8.44 -9.68
N ASN A 17 -6.21 -9.45 -9.64
CA ASN A 17 -6.10 -10.52 -10.66
C ASN A 17 -5.80 -9.97 -12.07
N ASN A 18 -4.80 -9.10 -12.16
CA ASN A 18 -4.31 -8.56 -13.43
C ASN A 18 -2.81 -8.90 -13.59
N HIS A 19 -2.19 -8.37 -14.64
CA HIS A 19 -0.76 -8.51 -14.95
C HIS A 19 -0.03 -7.17 -14.86
N TYR A 20 -0.38 -6.35 -13.87
CA TYR A 20 0.32 -5.10 -13.63
C TYR A 20 1.67 -5.40 -12.98
N ASN A 21 2.74 -4.80 -13.49
CA ASN A 21 4.08 -4.94 -12.94
C ASN A 21 4.52 -3.72 -12.11
N ALA A 22 3.76 -2.62 -12.21
CA ALA A 22 3.95 -1.42 -11.43
C ALA A 22 2.60 -0.73 -11.23
N ALA A 23 2.43 -0.06 -10.11
CA ALA A 23 1.28 0.81 -9.85
C ALA A 23 1.74 2.13 -9.27
N ASN A 24 1.25 3.23 -9.84
CA ASN A 24 1.48 4.58 -9.35
C ASN A 24 0.14 5.25 -9.05
N PHE A 25 -0.10 5.45 -7.76
CA PHE A 25 -1.27 6.12 -7.21
C PHE A 25 -0.95 7.47 -6.58
N SER A 26 0.28 7.98 -6.74
CA SER A 26 0.73 9.17 -6.03
C SER A 26 -0.26 10.33 -6.11
N GLY A 27 -0.74 10.78 -4.94
CA GLY A 27 -1.69 11.89 -4.80
C GLY A 27 -3.13 11.57 -5.19
N CYS A 28 -3.49 10.32 -5.50
CA CYS A 28 -4.85 9.93 -5.84
C CYS A 28 -5.80 9.94 -4.63
N PHE A 29 -5.27 9.77 -3.42
CA PHE A 29 -6.05 9.60 -2.19
C PHE A 29 -5.68 10.64 -1.13
N PRO A 30 -6.11 11.91 -1.30
CA PRO A 30 -5.80 12.97 -0.34
C PRO A 30 -6.54 12.77 0.99
N ALA A 31 -6.08 13.49 2.01
CA ALA A 31 -6.59 13.40 3.38
C ALA A 31 -8.09 13.70 3.49
N GLY A 32 -8.72 13.22 4.58
CA GLY A 32 -10.13 13.47 4.89
C GLY A 32 -11.12 12.51 4.22
N ARG A 33 -10.62 11.49 3.52
CA ARG A 33 -11.44 10.42 2.93
C ARG A 33 -10.89 9.06 3.35
N LYS A 34 -11.77 8.06 3.37
CA LYS A 34 -11.40 6.65 3.54
C LYS A 34 -11.36 5.99 2.17
N CYS A 35 -10.17 5.76 1.66
CA CYS A 35 -9.96 5.20 0.33
C CYS A 35 -9.45 3.76 0.40
N THR A 36 -9.74 3.01 -0.66
CA THR A 36 -9.41 1.58 -0.78
C THR A 36 -8.69 1.28 -2.08
N VAL A 37 -7.59 0.56 -2.00
CA VAL A 37 -6.85 0.04 -3.15
C VAL A 37 -6.74 -1.47 -3.02
N ASN A 38 -7.16 -2.18 -4.06
CA ASN A 38 -7.00 -3.62 -4.18
C ASN A 38 -6.19 -3.96 -5.45
N MET A 39 -4.94 -4.33 -5.23
CA MET A 39 -3.95 -4.81 -6.21
C MET A 39 -3.59 -6.28 -6.00
N TYR A 40 -4.41 -7.03 -5.25
CA TYR A 40 -4.22 -8.45 -5.01
C TYR A 40 -3.94 -9.23 -6.28
N ASN A 41 -2.98 -10.17 -6.22
CA ASN A 41 -2.68 -11.10 -7.30
C ASN A 41 -2.37 -10.40 -8.63
N ASN A 42 -1.24 -9.70 -8.63
CA ASN A 42 -0.62 -9.05 -9.79
C ASN A 42 0.87 -9.44 -9.84
N ASP A 43 1.62 -8.83 -10.73
CA ASP A 43 3.07 -9.05 -10.89
C ASP A 43 3.87 -7.83 -10.39
N LEU A 44 3.34 -7.08 -9.41
CA LEU A 44 3.93 -5.80 -9.01
C LEU A 44 5.34 -5.98 -8.46
N THR A 45 6.30 -5.27 -9.05
CA THR A 45 7.66 -5.11 -8.52
C THR A 45 7.87 -3.72 -7.91
N SER A 46 6.96 -2.78 -8.19
CA SER A 46 6.90 -1.46 -7.57
C SER A 46 5.46 -0.99 -7.32
N LEU A 47 5.29 -0.26 -6.22
CA LEU A 47 4.04 0.37 -5.83
C LEU A 47 4.35 1.75 -5.23
N ASP A 48 3.86 2.80 -5.88
CA ASP A 48 3.97 4.18 -5.39
C ASP A 48 2.61 4.63 -4.87
N ILE A 49 2.57 4.88 -3.56
CA ILE A 49 1.42 5.40 -2.81
C ILE A 49 1.79 6.73 -2.13
N SER A 50 2.74 7.48 -2.69
CA SER A 50 3.19 8.74 -2.11
C SER A 50 2.08 9.80 -2.13
N ASN A 51 2.04 10.67 -1.11
CA ASN A 51 0.99 11.69 -0.94
C ASN A 51 -0.44 11.15 -0.87
N ASP A 52 -0.64 9.94 -0.33
CA ASP A 52 -1.95 9.29 -0.21
C ASP A 52 -2.47 9.12 1.25
N PRO A 53 -2.51 10.17 2.10
CA PRO A 53 -2.90 10.04 3.50
C PRO A 53 -4.37 9.64 3.73
N GLY A 54 -5.21 9.65 2.69
CA GLY A 54 -6.57 9.10 2.74
C GLY A 54 -6.66 7.59 2.48
N LEU A 55 -5.56 6.93 2.12
CA LEU A 55 -5.52 5.49 1.89
C LEU A 55 -5.51 4.74 3.23
N LEU A 56 -6.61 4.06 3.55
CA LEU A 56 -6.75 3.31 4.80
C LEU A 56 -6.91 1.80 4.58
N TYR A 57 -7.11 1.38 3.34
CA TYR A 57 -7.23 -0.03 2.98
C TYR A 57 -6.36 -0.30 1.75
N LEU A 58 -5.27 -1.03 1.95
CA LEU A 58 -4.36 -1.43 0.88
C LEU A 58 -4.18 -2.95 0.91
N ASN A 59 -4.70 -3.61 -0.11
CA ASN A 59 -4.33 -4.99 -0.41
C ASN A 59 -3.38 -5.00 -1.60
N ALA A 60 -2.12 -5.36 -1.36
CA ALA A 60 -1.12 -5.64 -2.39
C ALA A 60 -0.51 -7.04 -2.20
N SER A 61 -1.26 -7.98 -1.62
CA SER A 61 -0.80 -9.35 -1.41
C SER A 61 -0.74 -10.14 -2.72
N ARG A 62 0.06 -11.20 -2.70
CA ARG A 62 0.39 -12.06 -3.87
C ARG A 62 0.89 -11.23 -5.05
N ASN A 63 2.02 -10.54 -4.82
CA ASN A 63 2.74 -9.78 -5.83
C ASN A 63 4.22 -10.21 -5.84
N SER A 64 5.09 -9.43 -6.50
CA SER A 64 6.53 -9.67 -6.57
C SER A 64 7.34 -8.51 -5.96
N LEU A 65 6.79 -7.83 -4.94
CA LEU A 65 7.48 -6.74 -4.26
C LEU A 65 8.68 -7.32 -3.47
N ASN A 66 9.86 -6.77 -3.73
CA ASN A 66 11.05 -7.13 -2.96
C ASN A 66 11.04 -6.46 -1.57
N GLN A 67 11.99 -6.86 -0.71
CA GLN A 67 12.05 -6.36 0.68
C GLN A 67 12.11 -4.83 0.74
N THR A 68 12.89 -4.18 -0.12
CA THR A 68 12.98 -2.72 -0.17
C THR A 68 11.64 -2.07 -0.52
N ALA A 69 10.91 -2.61 -1.50
CA ALA A 69 9.60 -2.10 -1.87
C ALA A 69 8.56 -2.28 -0.74
N VAL A 70 8.59 -3.42 -0.06
CA VAL A 70 7.75 -3.69 1.13
C VAL A 70 8.05 -2.69 2.25
N ASP A 71 9.33 -2.47 2.56
CA ASP A 71 9.75 -1.50 3.58
C ASP A 71 9.31 -0.08 3.23
N VAL A 72 9.41 0.32 1.96
CA VAL A 72 8.95 1.65 1.49
C VAL A 72 7.44 1.81 1.68
N VAL A 73 6.62 0.79 1.37
CA VAL A 73 5.17 0.85 1.59
C VAL A 73 4.85 1.02 3.08
N LEU A 74 5.51 0.24 3.95
CA LEU A 74 5.34 0.32 5.40
C LEU A 74 5.75 1.69 5.95
N GLN A 75 6.93 2.18 5.56
CA GLN A 75 7.43 3.49 5.96
C GLN A 75 6.50 4.62 5.50
N THR A 76 6.01 4.54 4.26
CA THR A 76 5.13 5.56 3.67
C THR A 76 3.83 5.66 4.45
N LEU A 77 3.16 4.53 4.70
CA LEU A 77 1.93 4.51 5.50
C LEU A 77 2.18 4.93 6.95
N ASP A 78 3.30 4.54 7.55
CA ASP A 78 3.68 4.98 8.90
C ASP A 78 3.82 6.50 8.97
N SER A 79 4.45 7.11 7.97
CA SER A 79 4.69 8.56 7.90
C SER A 79 3.42 9.41 7.85
N TYR A 80 2.30 8.86 7.36
CA TYR A 80 1.03 9.58 7.33
C TYR A 80 0.39 9.75 8.70
N ASN A 81 0.89 9.04 9.72
CA ASN A 81 0.43 9.15 11.10
C ASN A 81 -1.10 9.00 11.23
N THR A 82 -1.68 8.10 10.44
CA THR A 82 -3.10 7.77 10.44
C THR A 82 -3.41 6.66 11.43
N ASN A 83 -4.67 6.62 11.88
CA ASN A 83 -5.17 5.64 12.84
C ASN A 83 -6.22 4.73 12.20
N GLY A 84 -6.07 3.42 12.42
CA GLY A 84 -6.99 2.41 11.91
C GLY A 84 -6.92 2.24 10.39
N GLY A 85 -6.76 1.01 9.95
CA GLY A 85 -6.66 0.66 8.54
C GLY A 85 -6.26 -0.80 8.39
N ASP A 86 -6.31 -1.30 7.17
CA ASP A 86 -5.87 -2.66 6.85
C ASP A 86 -4.80 -2.60 5.74
N LEU A 87 -3.67 -3.24 6.01
CA LEU A 87 -2.56 -3.41 5.08
C LEU A 87 -2.25 -4.91 4.94
N ASP A 88 -2.37 -5.43 3.73
CA ASP A 88 -1.97 -6.80 3.39
C ASP A 88 -0.93 -6.79 2.28
N LEU A 89 0.29 -7.20 2.63
CA LEU A 89 1.46 -7.40 1.79
C LEU A 89 1.87 -8.87 1.72
N THR A 90 1.06 -9.80 2.22
CA THR A 90 1.41 -11.23 2.28
C THR A 90 1.73 -11.80 0.89
N GLY A 91 2.65 -12.76 0.82
CA GLY A 91 3.07 -13.34 -0.45
C GLY A 91 3.99 -12.46 -1.30
N ASN A 92 4.49 -11.35 -0.75
CA ASN A 92 5.68 -10.64 -1.24
C ASN A 92 6.93 -11.08 -0.44
N ALA A 93 8.06 -10.40 -0.63
CA ALA A 93 9.23 -10.60 0.23
C ALA A 93 8.96 -10.10 1.67
N ALA A 94 9.56 -10.76 2.67
CA ALA A 94 9.43 -10.33 4.06
C ALA A 94 10.10 -8.96 4.31
N PRO A 95 9.53 -8.10 5.17
CA PRO A 95 10.12 -6.81 5.54
C PRO A 95 11.49 -6.97 6.22
N SER A 96 12.30 -5.92 6.19
CA SER A 96 13.53 -5.85 7.00
C SER A 96 13.21 -5.51 8.47
N THR A 97 14.23 -5.42 9.31
CA THR A 97 14.09 -4.94 10.69
C THR A 97 13.53 -3.51 10.76
N THR A 98 13.88 -2.65 9.80
CA THR A 98 13.32 -1.30 9.66
C THR A 98 11.85 -1.35 9.25
N GLY A 99 11.50 -2.18 8.26
CA GLY A 99 10.11 -2.38 7.85
C GLY A 99 9.23 -2.89 9.00
N ILE A 100 9.73 -3.83 9.80
CA ILE A 100 9.04 -4.35 11.00
C ILE A 100 8.80 -3.23 12.03
N ALA A 101 9.74 -2.30 12.23
CA ALA A 101 9.54 -1.17 13.13
C ALA A 101 8.37 -0.27 12.67
N HIS A 102 8.26 0.01 11.36
CA HIS A 102 7.14 0.75 10.79
C HIS A 102 5.81 -0.02 10.90
N ALA A 103 5.81 -1.33 10.66
CA ALA A 103 4.65 -2.19 10.86
C ALA A 103 4.16 -2.18 12.33
N ASN A 104 5.08 -2.17 13.29
CA ASN A 104 4.75 -2.07 14.72
C ASN A 104 4.13 -0.71 15.07
N ASN A 105 4.66 0.38 14.52
CA ASN A 105 4.07 1.72 14.71
C ASN A 105 2.64 1.80 14.16
N LEU A 106 2.41 1.25 12.96
CA LEU A 106 1.08 1.14 12.36
C LEU A 106 0.14 0.34 13.26
N THR A 107 0.59 -0.83 13.72
CA THR A 107 -0.20 -1.70 14.61
C THR A 107 -0.52 -1.00 15.94
N ALA A 108 0.42 -0.26 16.52
CA ALA A 108 0.20 0.53 17.73
C ALA A 108 -0.86 1.63 17.52
N ARG A 109 -1.03 2.12 16.29
CA ARG A 109 -2.10 3.06 15.89
C ARG A 109 -3.39 2.37 15.44
N GLY A 110 -3.51 1.07 15.63
CA GLY A 110 -4.72 0.29 15.37
C GLY A 110 -4.86 -0.21 13.93
N TRP A 111 -3.79 -0.20 13.14
CA TRP A 111 -3.79 -0.87 11.84
C TRP A 111 -3.72 -2.39 12.00
N LYS A 112 -4.35 -3.12 11.08
CA LYS A 112 -4.10 -4.54 10.88
C LYS A 112 -3.09 -4.69 9.76
N VAL A 113 -1.87 -5.12 10.10
CA VAL A 113 -0.79 -5.32 9.14
C VAL A 113 -0.52 -6.81 8.98
N GLN A 114 -0.44 -7.26 7.72
CA GLN A 114 -0.02 -8.60 7.34
C GLN A 114 1.07 -8.44 6.27
N SER A 115 2.25 -9.01 6.48
CA SER A 115 3.41 -8.85 5.58
C SER A 115 4.35 -10.04 5.71
#